data_AF-A0A4Y8IMG7-F1
#
_entry.id   AF-A0A4Y8IMG7-F1
#
_cell.length_a   1.000
_cell.length_b   1.000
_cell.length_c   1.000
_cell.angle_alpha   90.00
_cell.angle_beta   90.00
_cell.angle_gamma   90.00
#
_symmetry.space_group_name_H-M   'P 1'
#
loop_
_entity.id
_entity.type
_entity.pdbx_description
1 polymer ?
#
loop_
_entity_poly.entity_id
_entity_poly.type
_entity_poly.pdbx_seq_one_letter_code
_entity_poly.pdbx_strand_id
1 'polypeptide(L)'
;MKRFMILIPTLLFLLVGCGMNMNNEDMMDSSLTPNMLADMMNTPEMQEAMVDIMSSPEMQDTMIETMKNPEVQRTMIENMQSPEMKEVMIEFMQTPEMQQVLKEVID
;
A
#
# COMPACT_ATOMS: atom_id res chain seq x y z
N MET A 1 1.49 -53.92 -56.84
CA MET A 1 0.91 -52.57 -56.99
C MET A 1 -0.07 -52.13 -55.88
N LYS A 2 -0.66 -53.05 -55.08
CA LYS A 2 -1.59 -52.68 -53.97
C LYS A 2 -0.89 -52.12 -52.71
N ARG A 3 0.36 -52.52 -52.43
CA ARG A 3 1.15 -52.02 -51.29
C ARG A 3 1.57 -50.55 -51.45
N PHE A 4 1.85 -50.12 -52.68
CA PHE A 4 2.18 -48.72 -53.00
C PHE A 4 0.97 -47.78 -52.84
N MET A 5 -0.24 -48.27 -53.15
CA MET A 5 -1.49 -47.50 -53.04
C MET A 5 -1.90 -47.22 -51.59
N ILE A 6 -1.44 -48.03 -50.62
CA ILE A 6 -1.67 -47.82 -49.17
C ILE A 6 -0.54 -47.01 -48.52
N LEU A 7 0.69 -47.11 -49.04
CA LEU A 7 1.87 -46.41 -48.51
C LEU A 7 1.87 -44.90 -48.79
N ILE A 8 1.30 -44.46 -49.91
CA ILE A 8 1.22 -43.04 -50.27
C ILE A 8 0.34 -42.21 -49.31
N PRO A 9 -0.90 -42.62 -48.97
CA PRO A 9 -1.74 -41.86 -48.03
C PRO A 9 -1.21 -41.89 -46.59
N THR A 10 -0.55 -42.97 -46.16
CA THR A 10 0.07 -43.06 -44.83
C THR A 10 1.34 -42.21 -44.71
N LEU A 11 2.12 -42.07 -45.78
CA LEU A 11 3.26 -41.15 -45.87
C LEU A 11 2.81 -39.68 -45.86
N LEU A 12 1.68 -39.38 -46.54
CA LEU A 12 1.08 -38.04 -46.55
C LEU A 12 0.50 -37.63 -45.19
N PHE A 13 0.02 -38.57 -44.39
CA PHE A 13 -0.53 -38.30 -43.06
C PHE A 13 0.54 -37.93 -42.02
N LEU A 14 1.78 -38.41 -42.18
CA LEU A 14 2.91 -38.09 -41.30
C LEU A 14 3.47 -36.68 -41.51
N LEU A 15 3.31 -36.09 -42.70
CA LEU A 15 3.77 -34.73 -43.00
C LEU A 15 2.83 -33.62 -42.50
N VAL A 16 1.57 -33.95 -42.17
CA VAL A 16 0.60 -33.01 -41.57
C VAL A 16 0.73 -32.97 -40.04
N GLY A 17 1.59 -33.82 -39.46
CA GLY A 17 1.95 -33.80 -38.05
C GLY A 17 3.01 -32.75 -37.71
N CYS A 18 2.71 -31.47 -37.88
CA CYS A 18 3.41 -30.38 -37.19
C CYS A 18 2.57 -29.09 -37.28
N GLY A 19 1.43 -29.10 -36.60
CA GLY A 19 0.72 -27.88 -36.21
C GLY A 19 0.88 -27.70 -34.71
N MET A 20 2.04 -27.20 -34.28
CA MET A 20 2.17 -26.61 -32.95
C MET A 20 1.27 -25.38 -32.94
N ASN A 21 0.09 -25.48 -32.35
CA ASN A 21 -0.63 -24.28 -31.95
C ASN A 21 0.11 -23.71 -30.73
N MET A 22 1.09 -22.86 -31.01
CA MET A 22 1.62 -21.93 -30.00
C MET A 22 0.54 -20.89 -29.74
N ASN A 23 -0.43 -21.24 -28.88
CA ASN A 23 -1.09 -20.21 -28.10
C ASN A 23 -0.05 -19.74 -27.07
N ASN A 24 0.78 -18.79 -27.48
CA ASN A 24 1.43 -17.86 -26.56
C ASN A 24 0.31 -17.03 -25.94
N GLU A 25 -0.27 -17.55 -24.86
CA GLU A 25 -0.99 -16.77 -23.85
C GLU A 25 -0.05 -16.37 -22.72
N ASP A 26 1.27 -16.39 -22.95
CA ASP A 26 2.22 -15.60 -22.16
C ASP A 26 2.08 -14.14 -22.59
N MET A 27 1.07 -13.47 -22.01
CA MET A 27 1.18 -12.09 -21.59
C MET A 27 -0.10 -11.73 -20.85
N MET A 28 0.03 -11.65 -19.51
CA MET A 28 -0.89 -10.98 -18.58
C MET A 28 -1.91 -11.88 -17.85
N ASP A 29 -1.44 -12.88 -17.09
CA ASP A 29 -1.97 -13.18 -15.75
C ASP A 29 -1.04 -14.18 -15.03
N SER A 30 -1.09 -14.23 -13.70
CA SER A 30 -0.49 -15.26 -12.83
C SER A 30 1.02 -15.18 -12.53
N SER A 31 1.43 -14.16 -11.78
CA SER A 31 2.21 -14.36 -10.53
C SER A 31 2.64 -13.04 -9.86
N LEU A 32 1.78 -12.04 -9.79
CA LEU A 32 1.99 -10.98 -8.79
C LEU A 32 1.78 -11.61 -7.42
N THR A 33 2.87 -12.11 -6.83
CA THR A 33 2.84 -12.62 -5.46
C THR A 33 2.60 -11.45 -4.50
N PRO A 34 1.96 -11.67 -3.33
CA PRO A 34 1.78 -10.62 -2.33
C PRO A 34 3.10 -9.92 -1.95
N ASN A 35 4.22 -10.65 -1.98
CA ASN A 35 5.55 -10.11 -1.72
C ASN A 35 6.01 -9.17 -2.83
N MET A 36 5.83 -9.55 -4.10
CA MET A 36 6.18 -8.67 -5.22
C MET A 36 5.30 -7.41 -5.26
N LEU A 37 4.01 -7.53 -4.92
CA LEU A 37 3.14 -6.36 -4.77
C LEU A 37 3.59 -5.47 -3.61
N ALA A 38 3.96 -6.06 -2.48
CA ALA A 38 4.52 -5.31 -1.36
C ALA A 38 5.83 -4.61 -1.74
N ASP A 39 6.72 -5.28 -2.46
CA ASP A 39 7.99 -4.69 -2.92
C ASP A 39 7.74 -3.51 -3.88
N MET A 40 6.75 -3.62 -4.77
CA MET A 40 6.31 -2.51 -5.63
C MET A 40 5.72 -1.34 -4.82
N MET A 41 4.98 -1.62 -3.75
CA MET A 41 4.45 -0.58 -2.86
C MET A 41 5.53 0.13 -2.05
N ASN A 42 6.62 -0.58 -1.76
CA ASN A 42 7.74 -0.05 -0.98
C ASN A 42 8.77 0.71 -1.83
N THR A 43 8.58 0.87 -3.14
CA THR A 43 9.52 1.67 -3.94
C THR A 43 9.45 3.16 -3.56
N PRO A 44 10.57 3.91 -3.63
CA PRO A 44 10.57 5.33 -3.30
C PRO A 44 9.55 6.14 -4.10
N GLU A 45 9.38 5.80 -5.38
CA GLU A 45 8.44 6.49 -6.28
C GLU A 45 6.98 6.25 -5.86
N MET A 46 6.65 5.03 -5.42
CA MET A 46 5.30 4.72 -4.93
C MET A 46 5.05 5.35 -3.57
N GLN A 47 6.06 5.39 -2.70
CA GLN A 47 5.96 6.09 -1.41
C GLN A 47 5.72 7.60 -1.62
N GLU A 48 6.46 8.24 -2.54
CA GLU A 48 6.27 9.66 -2.86
C GLU A 48 4.86 9.92 -3.42
N ALA A 49 4.40 9.09 -4.37
CA ALA A 49 3.04 9.20 -4.89
C ALA A 49 1.96 9.01 -3.80
N MET A 50 2.17 8.08 -2.86
CA MET A 50 1.26 7.89 -1.73
C MET A 50 1.28 9.09 -0.78
N VAL A 51 2.44 9.68 -0.51
CA VAL A 51 2.57 10.90 0.29
C VAL A 51 1.85 12.06 -0.37
N ASP A 52 1.96 12.22 -1.68
CA ASP A 52 1.25 13.27 -2.44
C ASP A 52 -0.28 13.10 -2.33
N ILE A 53 -0.76 11.86 -2.46
CA ILE A 53 -2.19 11.55 -2.27
C ILE A 53 -2.63 11.84 -0.83
N MET A 54 -1.84 11.42 0.17
CA MET A 54 -2.14 11.67 1.58
C MET A 54 -2.10 13.16 1.94
N SER A 55 -1.28 13.92 1.23
CA SER A 55 -1.16 15.38 1.38
C SER A 55 -2.22 16.15 0.61
N SER A 56 -3.04 15.49 -0.22
CA SER A 56 -4.13 16.15 -0.94
C SER A 56 -5.16 16.77 0.01
N PRO A 57 -5.80 17.90 -0.35
CA PRO A 57 -6.79 18.55 0.49
C PRO A 57 -7.97 17.64 0.87
N GLU A 58 -8.42 16.81 -0.08
CA GLU A 58 -9.53 15.86 0.12
C GLU A 58 -9.18 14.80 1.19
N MET A 59 -7.93 14.33 1.17
CA MET A 59 -7.47 13.37 2.17
C MET A 59 -7.24 14.05 3.52
N GLN A 60 -6.73 15.28 3.54
CA GLN A 60 -6.64 16.07 4.78
C GLN A 60 -8.02 16.28 5.41
N ASP A 61 -9.03 16.64 4.63
CA ASP A 61 -10.41 16.79 5.11
C ASP A 61 -10.96 15.48 5.70
N THR A 62 -10.70 14.36 5.02
CA THR A 62 -11.08 13.03 5.49
C THR A 62 -10.37 12.66 6.80
N MET A 63 -9.08 12.99 6.93
CA MET A 63 -8.33 12.79 8.18
C MET A 63 -8.89 13.66 9.30
N ILE A 64 -9.17 14.94 9.04
CA ILE A 64 -9.77 15.86 10.00
C ILE A 64 -11.12 15.31 10.48
N GLU A 65 -11.97 14.84 9.58
CA GLU A 65 -13.26 14.24 9.95
C GLU A 65 -13.07 12.96 10.79
N THR A 66 -12.07 12.15 10.45
CA THR A 66 -11.71 10.97 11.26
C THR A 66 -11.24 11.37 12.66
N MET A 67 -10.49 12.46 12.82
CA MET A 67 -10.09 12.98 14.14
C MET A 67 -11.27 13.51 14.97
N LYS A 68 -12.39 13.87 14.33
CA LYS A 68 -13.63 14.23 15.05
C LYS A 68 -14.40 13.02 15.54
N ASN A 69 -14.04 11.81 15.10
CA ASN A 69 -14.70 10.59 15.56
C ASN A 69 -14.53 10.45 17.09
N PRO A 70 -15.62 10.26 17.86
CA PRO A 70 -15.56 10.15 19.32
C PRO A 70 -14.63 9.05 19.83
N GLU A 71 -14.51 7.92 19.12
CA GLU A 71 -13.62 6.83 19.51
C GLU A 71 -12.15 7.24 19.36
N VAL A 72 -11.82 7.92 18.26
CA VAL A 72 -10.47 8.47 18.01
C VAL A 72 -10.12 9.52 19.07
N GLN A 73 -11.06 10.43 19.35
CA GLN A 73 -10.89 11.43 20.42
C GLN A 73 -10.68 10.78 21.78
N ARG A 74 -11.43 9.72 22.08
CA ARG A 74 -11.29 8.99 23.33
C ARG A 74 -9.90 8.38 23.46
N THR A 75 -9.42 7.66 22.44
CA THR A 75 -8.07 7.10 22.43
C THR A 75 -6.98 8.18 22.54
N MET A 76 -7.20 9.34 21.92
CA MET A 76 -6.30 10.48 22.03
C MET A 76 -6.27 11.04 23.46
N ILE A 77 -7.42 11.21 24.10
CA ILE A 77 -7.53 11.67 25.50
C ILE A 77 -6.88 10.66 26.45
N GLU A 78 -7.12 9.36 26.25
CA GLU A 78 -6.50 8.30 27.04
C GLU A 78 -4.97 8.33 26.92
N ASN A 79 -4.43 8.55 25.71
CA ASN A 79 -3.00 8.78 25.51
C ASN A 79 -2.50 10.05 26.19
N MET A 80 -3.26 11.14 26.14
CA MET A 80 -2.87 12.39 26.82
C MET A 80 -2.85 12.27 28.35
N GLN A 81 -3.59 11.31 28.91
CA GLN A 81 -3.61 11.03 30.33
C GLN A 81 -2.50 10.05 30.77
N SER A 82 -1.70 9.57 29.83
CA SER A 82 -0.61 8.64 30.12
C SER A 82 0.42 9.28 31.08
N PRO A 83 1.11 8.46 31.90
CA PRO A 83 2.16 8.95 32.78
C PRO A 83 3.24 9.74 32.03
N GLU A 84 3.63 9.28 30.85
CA GLU A 84 4.66 9.90 30.01
C GLU A 84 4.23 11.30 29.55
N MET A 85 2.98 11.46 29.11
CA MET A 85 2.46 12.77 28.72
C MET A 85 2.36 13.72 29.92
N LYS A 86 1.99 13.21 31.10
CA LYS A 86 1.95 14.03 32.32
C LYS A 86 3.33 14.54 32.70
N GLU A 87 4.37 13.72 32.57
CA GLU A 87 5.76 14.15 32.82
C GLU A 87 6.17 15.27 31.87
N VAL A 88 5.89 15.12 30.57
CA VAL A 88 6.16 16.15 29.56
C VAL A 88 5.40 17.45 29.87
N MET A 89 4.13 17.36 30.27
CA MET A 89 3.34 18.54 30.66
C MET A 89 3.91 19.23 31.91
N ILE A 90 4.39 18.48 32.90
CA ILE A 90 5.02 19.03 34.10
C ILE A 90 6.33 19.73 33.74
N GLU A 91 7.17 19.12 32.92
CA GLU A 91 8.42 19.72 32.44
C GLU A 91 8.14 20.99 31.64
N PHE A 92 7.15 20.96 30.75
CA PHE A 92 6.73 22.13 29.96
C PHE A 92 6.29 23.29 30.86
N MET A 93 5.52 23.03 31.92
CA MET A 93 5.13 24.06 32.90
C MET A 93 6.31 24.64 33.68
N GLN A 94 7.40 23.89 33.82
CA GLN A 94 8.61 24.35 34.48
C GLN A 94 9.51 25.18 33.57
N THR A 95 9.23 25.27 32.26
CA THR A 95 10.02 26.11 31.35
C THR A 95 9.96 27.59 31.74
N PRO A 96 11.06 28.35 31.58
CA PRO A 96 11.11 29.77 31.91
C PRO A 96 10.03 30.60 31.20
N GLU A 97 9.68 30.21 29.98
CA GLU A 97 8.64 30.84 29.16
C GLU A 97 7.26 30.63 29.78
N MET A 98 6.90 29.39 30.14
CA MET A 98 5.62 29.11 30.79
C MET A 98 5.52 29.72 32.19
N GLN A 99 6.62 29.75 32.94
CA GLN A 99 6.64 30.43 34.24
C GLN A 99 6.41 31.94 34.12
N GLN A 100 6.84 32.57 33.03
CA GLN A 100 6.54 33.99 32.77
C GLN A 100 5.07 34.19 32.47
N VAL A 101 4.49 33.38 31.57
CA VAL A 101 3.05 33.41 31.27
C VAL A 101 2.20 33.20 32.51
N LEU A 102 2.57 32.26 33.38
CA LEU A 102 1.84 32.01 34.63
C LEU A 102 1.89 33.21 35.58
N LYS A 103 3.00 33.96 35.63
CA LYS A 103 3.10 35.19 36.42
C LYS A 103 2.20 36.28 35.84
N GLU A 104 2.23 36.48 34.52
CA GLU A 104 1.40 37.47 33.83
C GLU A 104 -0.12 37.23 33.98
N VAL A 105 -0.55 35.98 34.12
CA VAL A 105 -1.97 35.63 34.32
C VAL A 105 -2.43 35.82 35.77
N ILE A 106 -1.49 35.72 36.73
CA ILE A 106 -1.79 35.82 38.17
C ILE A 106 -1.71 37.28 38.65
N ASP A 107 -0.89 38.11 38.02
CA ASP A 107 -0.78 39.56 38.26
C ASP A 107 -1.97 40.35 37.67
#